data_AF-A0A823LKW9-F1
#
_entry.id   AF-A0A823LKW9-F1
#
_cell.length_a   1.000
_cell.length_b   1.000
_cell.length_c   1.000
_cell.angle_alpha   90.00
_cell.angle_beta   90.00
_cell.angle_gamma   90.00
#
_symmetry.space_group_name_H-M   'P 1'
#
loop_
_entity.id
_entity.type
_entity.pdbx_description
1 polymer ?
#
loop_
_entity_poly.entity_id
_entity_poly.type
_entity_poly.pdbx_seq_one_letter_code
_entity_poly.pdbx_strand_id
1 'polypeptide(L)'
;MKIYEQHKTDKDHIATPRYVVEDIYSLIDIESFKSIWFPFNNYDSEFKLRADELNLKYKATHIFDDLGNDFFTTEPPANCDLMISNPPFSNQNEI
;
A
#
# COMPACT_ATOMS: atom_id res chain seq x y z
N MET A 1 8.07 11.36 10.48
CA MET A 1 9.40 10.66 10.50
C MET A 1 9.73 9.98 11.84
N LYS A 2 9.47 10.57 13.03
CA LYS A 2 9.81 9.93 14.33
C LYS A 2 8.94 8.72 14.73
N ILE A 3 7.68 8.65 14.29
CA ILE A 3 6.74 7.58 14.67
C ILE A 3 7.05 6.28 13.91
N TYR A 4 7.27 6.35 12.59
CA TYR A 4 7.56 5.18 11.75
C TYR A 4 8.79 4.38 12.21
N GLU A 5 9.88 5.06 12.55
CA GLU A 5 11.10 4.41 13.06
C GLU A 5 10.89 3.66 14.38
N GLN A 6 9.91 4.06 15.20
CA GLN A 6 9.57 3.38 16.45
C GLN A 6 8.81 2.07 16.22
N HIS A 7 8.14 1.92 15.07
CA HIS A 7 7.36 0.72 14.72
C HIS A 7 8.11 -0.26 13.80
N LYS A 8 9.38 -0.03 13.48
CA LYS A 8 10.19 -0.97 12.66
C LYS A 8 10.36 -2.38 13.28
N THR A 9 10.15 -2.51 14.59
CA THR A 9 10.22 -3.80 15.31
C THR A 9 8.83 -4.39 15.56
N ASP A 10 7.79 -3.73 15.07
CA ASP A 10 6.41 -4.15 15.22
C ASP A 10 6.12 -5.31 14.25
N LYS A 11 5.59 -6.41 14.79
CA LYS A 11 5.27 -7.61 14.01
C LYS A 11 4.15 -7.34 13.00
N ASP A 12 3.39 -6.28 13.20
CA ASP A 12 2.34 -5.84 12.29
C ASP A 12 2.83 -4.94 11.15
N HIS A 13 4.10 -4.53 11.17
CA HIS A 13 4.68 -3.62 10.17
C HIS A 13 5.86 -4.29 9.42
N ILE A 14 5.55 -5.33 8.65
CA ILE A 14 6.54 -6.03 7.83
C ILE A 14 6.44 -5.55 6.38
N ALA A 15 7.55 -5.04 5.84
CA ALA A 15 7.61 -4.61 4.45
C ALA A 15 7.49 -5.79 3.47
N THR A 16 6.77 -5.58 2.37
CA THR A 16 6.77 -6.52 1.23
C THR A 16 8.09 -6.35 0.45
N PRO A 17 8.92 -7.40 0.29
CA PRO A 17 10.19 -7.28 -0.43
C PRO A 17 9.99 -6.88 -1.91
N ARG A 18 10.93 -6.13 -2.49
CA ARG A 18 10.90 -5.67 -3.89
C ARG A 18 10.61 -6.79 -4.89
N TYR A 19 11.28 -7.94 -4.77
CA TYR A 19 11.08 -9.06 -5.71
C TYR A 19 9.65 -9.61 -5.68
N VAL A 20 8.99 -9.62 -4.51
CA VAL A 20 7.59 -10.04 -4.38
C VAL A 20 6.66 -9.03 -5.06
N VAL A 21 6.92 -7.73 -4.90
CA VAL A 21 6.15 -6.68 -5.58
C VAL A 21 6.27 -6.79 -7.09
N GLU A 22 7.48 -7.03 -7.60
CA GLU A 22 7.73 -7.23 -9.04
C GLU A 22 7.02 -8.47 -9.58
N ASP A 23 7.07 -9.59 -8.85
CA ASP A 23 6.33 -10.81 -9.20
C ASP A 23 4.83 -10.58 -9.25
N ILE A 24 4.25 -9.89 -8.24
CA ILE A 24 2.83 -9.53 -8.21
C ILE A 24 2.48 -8.66 -9.43
N TYR A 25 3.24 -7.60 -9.67
CA TYR A 25 3.01 -6.67 -10.77
C TYR A 25 3.04 -7.37 -12.14
N SER A 26 4.00 -8.27 -12.33
CA SER A 26 4.10 -9.06 -13.55
C SER A 26 2.95 -10.04 -13.70
N LEU A 27 2.50 -10.69 -12.62
CA LEU A 27 1.44 -11.69 -12.66
C LEU A 27 0.09 -11.10 -13.08
N ILE A 28 -0.21 -9.89 -12.62
CA ILE A 28 -1.50 -9.23 -12.87
C ILE A 28 -1.48 -8.27 -14.06
N ASP A 29 -0.34 -8.13 -14.74
CA ASP A 29 -0.14 -7.11 -15.78
C ASP A 29 -0.49 -5.71 -15.27
N ILE A 30 0.26 -5.23 -14.28
CA ILE A 30 -0.05 -4.01 -13.51
C ILE A 30 -0.32 -2.77 -14.37
N GLU A 31 0.34 -2.64 -15.52
CA GLU A 31 0.21 -1.50 -16.43
C GLU A 31 -1.15 -1.46 -17.15
N SER A 32 -1.93 -2.56 -17.09
CA SER A 32 -3.29 -2.60 -17.62
C SER A 32 -4.31 -1.81 -16.78
N PHE A 33 -3.97 -1.49 -15.53
CA PHE A 33 -4.82 -0.74 -14.59
C PHE A 33 -4.55 0.77 -14.64
N LYS A 34 -5.60 1.58 -14.49
CA LYS A 34 -5.54 3.04 -14.69
C LYS A 34 -5.49 3.83 -13.39
N SER A 35 -5.94 3.25 -12.28
CA SER A 35 -6.00 3.93 -10.99
C SER A 35 -5.93 2.94 -9.84
N ILE A 36 -4.78 2.88 -9.21
CA ILE A 36 -4.48 1.89 -8.17
C ILE A 36 -4.67 2.49 -6.78
N TRP A 37 -5.14 1.71 -5.83
CA TRP A 37 -5.20 2.08 -4.41
C TRP A 37 -4.30 1.19 -3.58
N PHE A 38 -3.40 1.83 -2.82
CA PHE A 38 -2.51 1.21 -1.86
C PHE A 38 -2.89 1.61 -0.43
N PRO A 39 -3.85 0.92 0.21
CA PRO A 39 -4.15 1.14 1.62
C PRO A 39 -3.08 0.53 2.54
N PHE A 40 -3.06 0.94 3.80
CA PHE A 40 -2.07 0.53 4.82
C PHE A 40 -0.62 0.84 4.44
N ASN A 41 -0.43 1.71 3.45
CA ASN A 41 0.83 1.82 2.75
C ASN A 41 1.63 3.01 3.30
N ASN A 42 2.78 2.73 3.90
CA ASN A 42 3.64 3.76 4.50
C ASN A 42 4.50 4.47 3.43
N TYR A 43 5.29 5.46 3.85
CA TYR A 43 6.10 6.26 2.93
C TYR A 43 7.14 5.46 2.13
N ASP A 44 7.64 4.34 2.66
CA ASP A 44 8.79 3.57 2.16
C ASP A 44 8.39 2.21 1.55
N SER A 45 7.13 2.03 1.16
CA SER A 45 6.66 0.77 0.59
C SER A 45 7.19 0.53 -0.82
N GLU A 46 7.65 -0.69 -1.05
CA GLU A 46 8.12 -1.13 -2.36
C GLU A 46 7.01 -1.07 -3.42
N PHE A 47 5.73 -1.18 -3.05
CA PHE A 47 4.61 -0.98 -3.98
C PHE A 47 4.62 0.43 -4.59
N LYS A 48 4.81 1.47 -3.76
CA LYS A 48 4.87 2.86 -4.22
C LYS A 48 6.11 3.12 -5.05
N LEU A 49 7.27 2.71 -4.55
CA LEU A 49 8.55 2.92 -5.24
C LEU A 49 8.55 2.30 -6.63
N ARG A 50 8.04 1.06 -6.77
CA ARG A 50 7.93 0.42 -8.09
C ARG A 50 6.88 1.09 -8.97
N ALA A 51 5.76 1.52 -8.40
CA ALA A 51 4.72 2.24 -9.14
C ALA A 51 5.23 3.59 -9.66
N ASP A 52 6.03 4.32 -8.88
CA ASP A 52 6.67 5.57 -9.29
C ASP A 52 7.66 5.33 -10.46
N GLU A 53 8.49 4.29 -10.38
CA GLU A 53 9.41 3.89 -11.47
C GLU A 53 8.68 3.57 -12.79
N LEU A 54 7.50 2.96 -12.70
CA LEU A 54 6.64 2.62 -13.83
C LEU A 54 5.70 3.76 -14.25
N ASN A 55 5.73 4.91 -13.56
CA ASN A 55 4.83 6.04 -13.77
C ASN A 55 3.33 5.67 -13.69
N LEU A 56 2.99 4.75 -12.78
CA LEU A 56 1.60 4.33 -12.56
C LEU A 56 0.84 5.38 -11.77
N LYS A 57 -0.46 5.52 -12.06
CA LYS A 57 -1.35 6.38 -11.29
C LYS A 57 -1.90 5.62 -10.09
N TYR A 58 -1.58 6.08 -8.89
CA TYR A 58 -2.09 5.48 -7.65
C TYR A 58 -2.45 6.52 -6.59
N LYS A 59 -3.21 6.08 -5.58
CA LYS A 59 -3.39 6.77 -4.31
C LYS A 59 -2.94 5.84 -3.18
N ALA A 60 -2.12 6.34 -2.27
CA ALA A 60 -1.72 5.62 -1.06
C ALA A 60 -2.40 6.25 0.16
N THR A 61 -2.90 5.42 1.08
CA THR A 61 -3.55 5.87 2.32
C THR A 61 -3.02 5.09 3.50
N HIS A 62 -2.90 5.76 4.65
CA HIS A 62 -2.47 5.14 5.90
C HIS A 62 -3.09 5.85 7.09
N ILE A 63 -3.41 5.14 8.17
CA ILE A 63 -3.95 5.74 9.40
C ILE A 63 -3.04 6.82 10.04
N PHE A 64 -1.78 6.90 9.62
CA PHE A 64 -0.78 7.87 10.09
C PHE A 64 -0.41 8.88 9.01
N ASP A 65 -1.14 8.93 7.91
CA ASP A 65 -1.06 10.12 7.07
C ASP A 65 -1.65 11.31 7.84
N ASP A 66 -1.16 12.51 7.56
CA ASP A 66 -1.63 13.75 8.24
C ASP A 66 -3.12 14.04 7.96
N LEU A 67 -3.79 13.20 7.16
CA LEU A 67 -5.19 13.27 6.76
C LEU A 67 -6.07 12.28 7.53
N GLY A 68 -5.49 11.36 8.31
CA GLY A 68 -6.21 10.38 9.13
C GLY A 68 -6.98 9.33 8.32
N ASN A 69 -6.48 8.91 7.16
CA ASN A 69 -7.17 7.90 6.34
C ASN A 69 -7.09 6.50 6.99
N ASP A 70 -8.07 6.19 7.82
CA ASP A 70 -8.31 4.84 8.33
C ASP A 70 -8.99 3.98 7.26
N PHE A 71 -8.36 2.86 6.89
CA PHE A 71 -8.88 1.96 5.85
C PHE A 71 -10.32 1.52 6.13
N PHE A 72 -10.68 1.24 7.39
CA PHE A 72 -12.01 0.71 7.74
C PHE A 72 -13.14 1.71 7.54
N THR A 73 -12.82 2.99 7.36
CA THR A 73 -13.80 4.07 7.14
C THR A 73 -13.54 4.86 5.86
N THR A 74 -12.41 4.63 5.20
CA THR A 74 -12.03 5.31 3.96
C THR A 74 -12.61 4.57 2.77
N GLU A 75 -13.51 5.23 2.05
CA GLU A 75 -14.01 4.74 0.77
C GLU A 75 -12.88 4.64 -0.28
N PRO A 76 -12.93 3.66 -1.19
CA PRO A 76 -11.98 3.57 -2.29
C PRO A 76 -11.90 4.88 -3.09
N PRO A 77 -10.71 5.24 -3.60
CA PRO A 77 -10.56 6.42 -4.45
C PRO A 77 -11.48 6.35 -5.67
N ALA A 78 -12.04 7.49 -6.08
CA ALA A 78 -12.92 7.54 -7.25
C ALA A 78 -12.22 7.00 -8.51
N ASN A 79 -12.91 6.12 -9.24
CA ASN A 79 -12.40 5.40 -10.43
C ASN A 79 -11.22 4.45 -10.15
N CYS A 80 -11.02 4.02 -8.91
CA CYS A 80 -10.09 2.94 -8.58
C CYS A 80 -10.51 1.64 -9.27
N ASP A 81 -9.60 1.04 -10.04
CA ASP A 81 -9.81 -0.23 -10.75
C ASP A 81 -8.95 -1.38 -10.20
N LEU A 82 -8.03 -1.08 -9.28
CA LEU A 82 -7.22 -2.07 -8.57
C LEU A 82 -6.89 -1.64 -7.15
N MET A 83 -7.01 -2.56 -6.19
CA MET A 83 -6.50 -2.37 -4.83
C MET A 83 -5.42 -3.42 -4.54
N ILE A 84 -4.27 -2.99 -4.00
CA ILE A 84 -3.22 -3.89 -3.51
C ILE A 84 -2.83 -3.46 -2.10
N SER A 85 -2.89 -4.38 -1.15
CA SER A 85 -2.59 -4.12 0.26
C SER A 85 -1.63 -5.13 0.85
N ASN A 86 -0.92 -4.70 1.89
CA ASN A 86 -0.20 -5.55 2.83
C ASN A 86 -0.63 -5.11 4.24
N PRO A 87 -1.80 -5.56 4.71
CA PRO A 87 -2.35 -5.10 5.97
C PRO A 87 -1.56 -5.63 7.17
N PRO A 88 -1.72 -5.02 8.35
CA PRO A 88 -1.25 -5.60 9.61
C PRO A 88 -1.70 -7.05 9.77
N PHE A 89 -0.78 -7.96 10.11
CA PHE A 89 -1.09 -9.38 10.23
C PHE A 89 -2.17 -9.65 11.29
N SER A 90 -2.16 -8.91 12.39
CA SER A 90 -3.18 -9.00 13.44
C SER A 90 -4.60 -8.72 12.95
N ASN A 91 -4.76 -7.84 11.95
CA ASN A 91 -6.06 -7.38 11.46
C ASN A 91 -6.43 -7.94 10.08
N GLN A 92 -5.61 -8.83 9.51
CA GLN A 92 -5.80 -9.33 8.14
C GLN A 92 -7.17 -10.03 7.93
N ASN A 93 -7.73 -10.65 8.97
CA ASN A 93 -9.02 -11.36 8.89
C ASN A 93 -10.25 -10.45 9.00
N GLU A 94 -10.05 -9.16 9.34
CA GLU A 94 -11.13 -8.18 9.49
C GLU A 94 -11.33 -7.33 8.21
N ILE A 95 -10.55 -7.59 7.18
CA ILE A 95 -10.42 -6.82 5.92
C ILE A 95 -11.13 -7.53 4.78
#